data_AF-A0A1W1YDF4-F1
#
_entry.id   AF-A0A1W1YDF4-F1
#
_cell.length_a   1.000
_cell.length_b   1.000
_cell.length_c   1.000
_cell.angle_alpha   90.00
_cell.angle_beta   90.00
_cell.angle_gamma   90.00
#
_symmetry.space_group_name_H-M   'P 1'
#
loop_
_entity.id
_entity.type
_entity.pdbx_description
1 polymer ?
#
loop_
_entity_poly.entity_id
_entity_poly.type
_entity_poly.pdbx_seq_one_letter_code
_entity_poly.pdbx_strand_id
1 'polypeptide(L)'
;MQKIALIPAYEPGEELPEITRRLCVSGFLPVVVDDGSGEAYLPVFCRAGFYASLLTHEKNRGKGRALKTGLSFIREEYPDADVIVTLDADGQHSVEDALRVSGEALRSRGALVLGCRNFENGVPARSFLGNSITRLVYRLSTGRRVSDTQTGLRAFTPDLIPFLLSVEGERYEYEMNVLLECSRREIPMKEVPIQTIYLDGNSASHFNTLRDSFRVYREIFKFAASSFIGFITDYGVYSLLAYLTTGLGAPGIPISNISARAVSAAVNFTINRKLVFKSEVSPVKAAAQYFTLAACILAGNTLLLSYLVNDLGANRYLAKLLTEVTFFSVSWIVQKFVIFRKKRPADGKTGVRTE
;
A
#
# COMPACT_ATOMS: atom_id res chain seq x y z
N MET A 1 -20.49 8.61 -25.76
CA MET A 1 -19.42 8.29 -24.81
C MET A 1 -19.96 7.32 -23.78
N GLN A 2 -19.47 6.09 -23.77
CA GLN A 2 -19.93 5.00 -22.92
C GLN A 2 -19.13 4.98 -21.61
N LYS A 3 -19.78 5.36 -20.51
CA LYS A 3 -19.20 5.36 -19.16
C LYS A 3 -19.71 4.13 -18.42
N ILE A 4 -18.81 3.34 -17.83
CA ILE A 4 -19.19 2.15 -17.06
C ILE A 4 -18.91 2.38 -15.58
N ALA A 5 -19.84 1.99 -14.73
CA ALA A 5 -19.69 2.02 -13.27
C ALA A 5 -19.63 0.59 -12.74
N LEU A 6 -18.44 0.12 -12.34
CA LEU A 6 -18.21 -1.20 -11.79
C LEU A 6 -18.34 -1.17 -10.26
N ILE A 7 -19.26 -1.95 -9.71
CA ILE A 7 -19.61 -1.96 -8.29
C ILE A 7 -19.50 -3.39 -7.73
N PRO A 8 -18.37 -3.75 -7.07
CA PRO A 8 -18.29 -4.97 -6.29
C PRO A 8 -19.12 -4.82 -5.00
N ALA A 9 -19.95 -5.80 -4.70
CA ALA A 9 -20.82 -5.79 -3.53
C ALA A 9 -20.77 -7.13 -2.78
N TYR A 10 -20.73 -7.07 -1.45
CA TYR A 10 -20.90 -8.22 -0.57
C TYR A 10 -21.77 -7.79 0.60
N GLU A 11 -22.91 -8.46 0.76
CA GLU A 11 -23.91 -8.16 1.79
C GLU A 11 -24.36 -6.67 1.81
N PRO A 12 -24.74 -6.07 0.65
CA PRO A 12 -25.10 -4.65 0.58
C PRO A 12 -26.48 -4.34 1.18
N GLY A 13 -26.67 -3.10 1.64
CA GLY A 13 -27.96 -2.58 2.06
C GLY A 13 -28.79 -1.96 0.93
N GLU A 14 -29.79 -1.16 1.30
CA GLU A 14 -30.70 -0.47 0.37
C GLU A 14 -30.03 0.65 -0.45
N GLU A 15 -28.78 0.98 -0.14
CA GLU A 15 -27.99 1.97 -0.86
C GLU A 15 -27.64 1.50 -2.28
N LEU A 16 -27.48 0.19 -2.51
CA LEU A 16 -27.05 -0.36 -3.79
C LEU A 16 -28.09 -0.15 -4.93
N PRO A 17 -29.38 -0.44 -4.76
CA PRO A 17 -30.40 -0.12 -5.76
C PRO A 17 -30.48 1.38 -6.06
N GLU A 18 -30.33 2.24 -5.05
CA GLU A 18 -30.43 3.69 -5.25
C GLU A 18 -29.21 4.25 -5.99
N ILE A 19 -27.98 3.82 -5.64
CA ILE A 19 -26.78 4.29 -6.34
C ILE A 19 -26.76 3.80 -7.80
N THR A 20 -27.17 2.55 -8.07
CA THR A 20 -27.26 2.03 -9.44
C THR A 20 -28.28 2.79 -10.28
N ARG A 21 -29.46 3.09 -9.73
CA ARG A 21 -30.46 3.95 -10.37
C ARG A 21 -29.90 5.34 -10.70
N ARG A 22 -29.28 6.01 -9.72
CA ARG A 22 -28.71 7.37 -9.91
C ARG A 22 -27.58 7.39 -10.94
N LEU A 23 -26.72 6.36 -10.95
CA LEU A 23 -25.66 6.21 -11.95
C LEU A 23 -26.24 6.01 -13.36
N CYS A 24 -27.23 5.15 -13.50
CA CYS A 24 -27.92 4.89 -14.76
C CYS A 24 -28.55 6.17 -15.34
N VAL A 25 -29.31 6.91 -14.52
CA VAL A 25 -29.92 8.21 -14.92
C VAL A 25 -28.85 9.25 -15.30
N SER A 26 -27.65 9.17 -14.72
CA SER A 26 -26.52 10.06 -15.02
C SER A 26 -25.69 9.61 -16.23
N GLY A 27 -26.18 8.61 -16.98
CA GLY A 27 -25.58 8.12 -18.21
C GLY A 27 -24.39 7.17 -18.01
N PHE A 28 -24.29 6.53 -16.85
CA PHE A 28 -23.42 5.36 -16.69
C PHE A 28 -24.17 4.09 -17.08
N LEU A 29 -23.43 3.05 -17.48
CA LEU A 29 -23.89 1.67 -17.55
C LEU A 29 -23.33 0.95 -16.31
N PRO A 30 -24.15 0.72 -15.27
CA PRO A 30 -23.70 0.05 -14.06
C PRO A 30 -23.49 -1.45 -14.30
N VAL A 31 -22.39 -1.97 -13.78
CA VAL A 31 -22.06 -3.39 -13.71
C VAL A 31 -21.86 -3.72 -12.24
N VAL A 32 -22.76 -4.52 -11.68
CA VAL A 32 -22.72 -4.94 -10.28
C VAL A 32 -22.21 -6.36 -10.21
N VAL A 33 -21.29 -6.62 -9.26
CA VAL A 33 -20.80 -7.98 -8.98
C VAL A 33 -21.16 -8.35 -7.55
N ASP A 34 -22.16 -9.21 -7.39
CA ASP A 34 -22.46 -9.88 -6.13
C ASP A 34 -21.37 -10.91 -5.84
N ASP A 35 -20.52 -10.64 -4.85
CA ASP A 35 -19.48 -11.55 -4.38
C ASP A 35 -20.04 -12.65 -3.47
N GLY A 36 -21.19 -13.24 -3.82
CA GLY A 36 -21.80 -14.37 -3.12
C GLY A 36 -22.36 -14.02 -1.75
N SER A 37 -23.22 -13.00 -1.69
CA SER A 37 -23.88 -12.52 -0.46
C SER A 37 -24.94 -13.49 0.09
N GLY A 38 -25.45 -14.40 -0.74
CA GLY A 38 -26.44 -15.41 -0.35
C GLY A 38 -27.90 -14.95 -0.51
N GLU A 39 -28.83 -15.88 -0.23
CA GLU A 39 -30.26 -15.71 -0.57
C GLU A 39 -30.92 -14.49 0.09
N ALA A 40 -30.51 -14.13 1.31
CA ALA A 40 -31.06 -13.00 2.05
C ALA A 40 -30.91 -11.65 1.32
N TYR A 41 -29.92 -11.52 0.44
CA TYR A 41 -29.61 -10.29 -0.29
C TYR A 41 -30.16 -10.27 -1.73
N LEU A 42 -30.74 -11.37 -2.21
CA LEU A 42 -31.34 -11.44 -3.55
C LEU A 42 -32.34 -10.32 -3.84
N PRO A 43 -33.24 -9.91 -2.92
CA PRO A 43 -34.17 -8.81 -3.19
C PRO A 43 -33.45 -7.48 -3.52
N VAL A 44 -32.33 -7.19 -2.84
CA VAL A 44 -31.52 -5.99 -3.08
C VAL A 44 -30.89 -6.06 -4.47
N PHE A 45 -30.27 -7.19 -4.83
CA PHE A 45 -29.64 -7.38 -6.14
C PHE A 45 -30.65 -7.40 -7.29
N CYS A 46 -31.84 -7.99 -7.10
CA CYS A 46 -32.91 -7.95 -8.10
C CYS A 46 -33.33 -6.50 -8.40
N ARG A 47 -33.45 -5.65 -7.38
CA ARG A 47 -33.77 -4.23 -7.58
C ARG A 47 -32.64 -3.47 -8.28
N ALA A 48 -31.39 -3.75 -7.92
CA ALA A 48 -30.23 -3.16 -8.58
C ALA A 48 -30.13 -3.59 -10.06
N GLY A 49 -30.49 -4.84 -10.36
CA GLY A 49 -30.49 -5.42 -11.71
C GLY A 49 -31.44 -4.75 -12.70
N PHE A 50 -32.44 -3.98 -12.25
CA PHE A 50 -33.26 -3.15 -13.15
C PHE A 50 -32.44 -2.04 -13.82
N TYR A 51 -31.34 -1.63 -13.22
CA TYR A 51 -30.50 -0.52 -13.68
C TYR A 51 -29.08 -0.94 -14.02
N ALA A 52 -28.73 -2.22 -13.84
CA ALA A 52 -27.35 -2.70 -13.90
C ALA A 52 -27.25 -4.11 -14.50
N SER A 53 -26.14 -4.40 -15.19
CA SER A 53 -25.75 -5.80 -15.43
C SER A 53 -25.30 -6.44 -14.12
N LEU A 54 -25.94 -7.54 -13.73
CA LEU A 54 -25.63 -8.25 -12.48
C LEU A 54 -24.81 -9.52 -12.77
N LEU A 55 -23.65 -9.63 -12.14
CA LEU A 55 -22.82 -10.83 -12.09
C LEU A 55 -22.83 -11.39 -10.67
N THR A 56 -22.86 -12.71 -10.52
CA THR A 56 -22.95 -13.35 -9.20
C THR A 56 -21.89 -14.43 -9.03
N HIS A 57 -21.19 -14.40 -7.91
CA HIS A 57 -20.36 -15.50 -7.44
C HIS A 57 -21.16 -16.45 -6.55
N GLU A 58 -20.88 -17.75 -6.62
CA GLU A 58 -21.52 -18.75 -5.75
C GLU A 58 -21.19 -18.57 -4.25
N LYS A 59 -20.05 -17.94 -3.94
CA LYS A 59 -19.56 -17.69 -2.58
C LYS A 59 -18.61 -16.49 -2.58
N ASN A 60 -18.38 -15.91 -1.41
CA ASN A 60 -17.38 -14.84 -1.22
C ASN A 60 -15.97 -15.25 -1.69
N ARG A 61 -15.51 -14.60 -2.77
CA ARG A 61 -14.17 -14.75 -3.33
C ARG A 61 -13.26 -13.58 -3.00
N GLY A 62 -13.83 -12.45 -2.60
CA GLY A 62 -13.15 -11.21 -2.23
C GLY A 62 -13.36 -10.08 -3.22
N LYS A 63 -13.26 -8.84 -2.71
CA LYS A 63 -13.41 -7.60 -3.50
C LYS A 63 -12.51 -7.55 -4.74
N GLY A 64 -11.24 -7.96 -4.61
CA GLY A 64 -10.31 -8.01 -5.74
C GLY A 64 -10.76 -8.98 -6.85
N ARG A 65 -11.31 -10.13 -6.47
CA ARG A 65 -11.88 -11.09 -7.43
C ARG A 65 -13.14 -10.53 -8.06
N ALA A 66 -14.04 -9.92 -7.29
CA ALA A 66 -15.24 -9.27 -7.81
C ALA A 66 -14.91 -8.17 -8.83
N LEU A 67 -13.92 -7.32 -8.52
CA LEU A 67 -13.39 -6.33 -9.47
C LEU A 67 -12.86 -7.00 -10.73
N LYS A 68 -12.02 -8.03 -10.62
CA LYS A 68 -11.49 -8.74 -11.80
C LYS A 68 -12.58 -9.40 -12.64
N THR A 69 -13.59 -10.00 -12.02
CA THR A 69 -14.74 -10.59 -12.72
C THR A 69 -15.47 -9.52 -13.52
N GLY A 70 -15.78 -8.38 -12.90
CA GLY A 70 -16.41 -7.26 -13.58
C GLY A 70 -15.56 -6.66 -14.69
N LEU A 71 -14.24 -6.52 -14.49
CA LEU A 71 -13.32 -6.02 -15.53
C LEU A 71 -13.22 -6.96 -16.74
N SER A 72 -13.21 -8.28 -16.52
CA SER A 72 -13.23 -9.26 -17.60
C SER A 72 -14.53 -9.17 -18.40
N PHE A 73 -15.67 -9.12 -17.70
CA PHE A 73 -16.98 -8.94 -18.32
C PHE A 73 -17.06 -7.63 -19.11
N ILE A 74 -16.58 -6.52 -18.54
CA ILE A 74 -16.55 -5.21 -19.22
C ILE A 74 -15.74 -5.27 -20.50
N ARG A 75 -14.58 -5.91 -20.47
CA ARG A 75 -13.71 -6.05 -21.65
C ARG A 75 -14.37 -6.85 -22.78
N GLU A 76 -15.22 -7.81 -22.44
CA GLU A 76 -15.87 -8.72 -23.39
C GLU A 76 -17.18 -8.12 -23.93
N GLU A 77 -18.04 -7.59 -23.06
CA GLU A 77 -19.39 -7.14 -23.41
C GLU A 77 -19.47 -5.65 -23.79
N TYR A 78 -18.46 -4.86 -23.42
CA TYR A 78 -18.43 -3.41 -23.68
C TYR A 78 -17.14 -2.99 -24.41
N PRO A 79 -16.92 -3.45 -25.65
CA PRO A 79 -15.72 -3.13 -26.42
C PRO A 79 -15.58 -1.62 -26.71
N ASP A 80 -16.70 -0.89 -26.72
CA ASP A 80 -16.77 0.55 -27.00
C ASP A 80 -16.77 1.42 -25.74
N ALA A 81 -16.43 0.85 -24.58
CA ALA A 81 -16.32 1.60 -23.34
C ALA A 81 -15.27 2.72 -23.48
N ASP A 82 -15.60 3.96 -23.10
CA ASP A 82 -14.63 5.06 -23.11
C ASP A 82 -13.90 5.18 -21.77
N VAL A 83 -14.61 4.91 -20.67
CA VAL A 83 -14.10 5.06 -19.31
C VAL A 83 -14.82 4.11 -18.35
N ILE A 84 -14.06 3.53 -17.44
CA ILE A 84 -14.55 2.69 -16.37
C ILE A 84 -14.30 3.42 -15.05
N VAL A 85 -15.31 3.45 -14.20
CA VAL A 85 -15.24 3.95 -12.82
C VAL A 85 -15.57 2.81 -11.87
N THR A 86 -14.73 2.55 -10.87
CA THR A 86 -15.06 1.64 -9.77
C THR A 86 -15.65 2.40 -8.61
N LEU A 87 -16.69 1.87 -7.96
CA LEU A 87 -17.30 2.46 -6.78
C LEU A 87 -17.59 1.38 -5.73
N ASP A 88 -17.52 1.74 -4.46
CA ASP A 88 -17.99 0.90 -3.37
C ASP A 88 -19.53 0.87 -3.30
N ALA A 89 -20.10 -0.25 -2.86
CA ALA A 89 -21.54 -0.48 -2.81
C ALA A 89 -22.26 0.21 -1.63
N ASP A 90 -21.50 0.86 -0.73
CA ASP A 90 -21.99 1.42 0.54
C ASP A 90 -22.53 2.85 0.45
N GLY A 91 -22.59 3.42 -0.76
CA GLY A 91 -23.13 4.76 -1.00
C GLY A 91 -22.23 5.91 -0.55
N GLN A 92 -20.98 5.67 -0.14
CA GLN A 92 -20.07 6.73 0.32
C GLN A 92 -19.59 7.68 -0.79
N HIS A 93 -19.77 7.28 -2.05
CA HIS A 93 -19.34 8.05 -3.22
C HIS A 93 -20.53 8.72 -3.91
N SER A 94 -20.41 10.02 -4.16
CA SER A 94 -21.42 10.74 -4.93
C SER A 94 -21.31 10.43 -6.42
N VAL A 95 -22.42 10.52 -7.15
CA VAL A 95 -22.42 10.35 -8.61
C VAL A 95 -21.69 11.50 -9.30
N GLU A 96 -21.74 12.68 -8.69
CA GLU A 96 -21.00 13.87 -9.09
C GLU A 96 -19.49 13.61 -9.04
N ASP A 97 -19.00 12.94 -7.99
CA ASP A 97 -17.60 12.53 -7.89
C ASP A 97 -17.22 11.51 -8.96
N ALA A 98 -18.08 10.53 -9.23
CA ALA A 98 -17.90 9.56 -10.31
C ALA A 98 -17.79 10.26 -11.69
N LEU A 99 -18.62 11.28 -11.94
CA LEU A 99 -18.53 12.10 -13.14
C LEU A 99 -17.22 12.89 -13.20
N ARG A 100 -16.77 13.46 -12.08
CA ARG A 100 -15.49 14.20 -12.02
C ARG A 100 -14.28 13.32 -12.29
N VAL A 101 -14.20 12.14 -11.65
CA VAL A 101 -13.08 11.21 -11.89
C VAL A 101 -13.11 10.63 -13.31
N SER A 102 -14.30 10.37 -13.87
CA SER A 102 -14.41 9.89 -15.26
C SER A 102 -13.93 10.93 -16.27
N GLY A 103 -14.31 12.20 -16.09
CA GLY A 103 -13.81 13.30 -16.91
C GLY A 103 -12.29 13.46 -16.85
N GLU A 104 -11.69 13.30 -15.67
CA GLU A 104 -10.23 13.32 -15.54
C GLU A 104 -9.56 12.11 -16.21
N ALA A 105 -10.13 10.91 -16.10
CA ALA A 105 -9.56 9.72 -16.71
C ALA A 105 -9.52 9.81 -18.24
N LEU A 106 -10.55 10.41 -18.85
CA LEU A 106 -10.60 10.66 -20.29
C LEU A 106 -9.54 11.67 -20.75
N ARG A 107 -9.28 12.72 -19.95
CA ARG A 107 -8.23 13.72 -20.24
C ARG A 107 -6.82 13.16 -20.01
N SER A 108 -6.69 12.23 -19.08
CA SER A 108 -5.42 11.61 -18.65
C SER A 108 -5.37 10.13 -19.08
N ARG A 109 -5.60 9.82 -20.36
CA ARG A 109 -5.63 8.45 -20.88
C ARG A 109 -4.36 7.67 -20.48
N GLY A 110 -4.53 6.42 -20.05
CA GLY A 110 -3.45 5.57 -19.54
C GLY A 110 -3.01 5.89 -18.11
N ALA A 111 -3.64 6.86 -17.43
CA ALA A 111 -3.47 7.10 -16.00
C ALA A 111 -4.56 6.41 -15.19
N LEU A 112 -4.20 6.01 -13.96
CA LEU A 112 -5.18 5.65 -12.93
C LEU A 112 -5.59 6.91 -12.16
N VAL A 113 -6.85 7.29 -12.27
CA VAL A 113 -7.42 8.41 -11.52
C VAL A 113 -8.00 7.91 -10.20
N LEU A 114 -7.65 8.59 -9.11
CA LEU A 114 -8.06 8.28 -7.74
C LEU A 114 -8.94 9.41 -7.22
N GLY A 115 -10.16 9.09 -6.79
CA GLY A 115 -10.99 10.01 -6.02
C GLY A 115 -10.49 10.06 -4.58
N CYS A 116 -9.81 11.14 -4.17
CA CYS A 116 -9.21 11.24 -2.84
C CYS A 116 -10.07 12.08 -1.91
N ARG A 117 -10.48 11.51 -0.77
CA ARG A 117 -11.27 12.21 0.24
C ARG A 117 -10.47 13.36 0.85
N ASN A 118 -11.12 14.49 1.11
CA ASN A 118 -10.49 15.54 1.91
C ASN A 118 -10.58 15.17 3.41
N PHE A 119 -9.44 15.00 4.06
CA PHE A 119 -9.35 14.57 5.46
C PHE A 119 -9.47 15.73 6.48
N GLU A 120 -9.75 16.94 6.01
CA GLU A 120 -9.82 18.14 6.86
C GLU A 120 -11.11 18.24 7.69
N ASN A 121 -12.21 17.56 7.31
CA ASN A 121 -13.49 17.67 8.00
C ASN A 121 -14.14 16.28 8.27
N GLY A 122 -14.24 15.87 9.55
CA GLY A 122 -15.22 14.88 9.99
C GLY A 122 -14.88 13.39 9.88
N VAL A 123 -13.64 13.00 9.58
CA VAL A 123 -13.27 11.57 9.46
C VAL A 123 -13.18 10.90 10.85
N PRO A 124 -13.79 9.72 11.07
CA PRO A 124 -13.58 8.95 12.29
C PRO A 124 -12.09 8.66 12.52
N ALA A 125 -11.58 8.99 13.70
CA ALA A 125 -10.14 8.93 14.04
C ALA A 125 -9.46 7.58 13.69
N ARG A 126 -10.21 6.47 13.74
CA ARG A 126 -9.71 5.12 13.40
C ARG A 126 -9.41 4.94 11.90
N SER A 127 -10.27 5.46 11.02
CA SER A 127 -10.06 5.38 9.56
C SER A 127 -8.94 6.32 9.11
N PHE A 128 -8.85 7.50 9.74
CA PHE A 128 -7.73 8.43 9.53
C PHE A 128 -6.38 7.83 9.92
N LEU A 129 -6.29 7.15 11.08
CA LEU A 129 -5.06 6.51 11.53
C LEU A 129 -4.64 5.36 10.59
N GLY A 130 -5.60 4.52 10.20
CA GLY A 130 -5.37 3.41 9.27
C GLY A 130 -4.82 3.87 7.93
N ASN A 131 -5.48 4.83 7.29
CA ASN A 131 -5.03 5.38 6.02
C ASN A 131 -3.69 6.15 6.16
N SER A 132 -3.46 6.83 7.28
CA SER A 132 -2.17 7.50 7.53
C SER A 132 -1.01 6.52 7.57
N ILE A 133 -1.19 5.38 8.22
CA ILE A 133 -0.20 4.30 8.25
C ILE A 133 0.03 3.75 6.84
N THR A 134 -1.03 3.39 6.11
CA THR A 134 -0.88 2.81 4.76
C THR A 134 -0.29 3.81 3.77
N ARG A 135 -0.62 5.11 3.85
CA ARG A 135 0.01 6.18 3.06
C ARG A 135 1.49 6.32 3.36
N LEU A 136 1.87 6.31 4.63
CA LEU A 136 3.27 6.34 5.04
C LEU A 136 3.99 5.11 4.46
N VAL A 137 3.47 3.92 4.73
CA VAL A 137 4.03 2.64 4.27
C VAL A 137 4.15 2.58 2.75
N TYR A 138 3.15 3.09 2.01
CA TYR A 138 3.19 3.22 0.56
C TYR A 138 4.29 4.17 0.10
N ARG A 139 4.35 5.40 0.66
CA ARG A 139 5.36 6.40 0.32
C ARG A 139 6.76 5.91 0.59
N LEU A 140 6.93 5.26 1.73
CA LEU A 140 8.14 4.58 2.11
C LEU A 140 8.45 3.43 1.14
N SER A 141 7.47 2.72 0.60
CA SER A 141 7.74 1.59 -0.30
C SER A 141 8.03 1.96 -1.75
N THR A 142 7.42 3.03 -2.25
CA THR A 142 7.47 3.40 -3.68
C THR A 142 8.27 4.67 -3.94
N GLY A 143 8.48 5.51 -2.92
CA GLY A 143 9.04 6.86 -3.06
C GLY A 143 8.04 7.86 -3.63
N ARG A 144 6.83 7.43 -3.98
CA ARG A 144 5.75 8.26 -4.54
C ARG A 144 4.74 8.62 -3.45
N ARG A 145 4.03 9.74 -3.63
CA ARG A 145 2.97 10.14 -2.70
C ARG A 145 1.62 9.78 -3.30
N VAL A 146 0.74 9.24 -2.45
CA VAL A 146 -0.69 9.10 -2.73
C VAL A 146 -1.46 9.64 -1.52
N SER A 147 -2.51 10.43 -1.79
CA SER A 147 -3.30 11.10 -0.75
C SER A 147 -4.38 10.22 -0.16
N ASP A 148 -4.86 9.21 -0.88
CA ASP A 148 -5.77 8.22 -0.33
C ASP A 148 -5.46 6.85 -0.91
N THR A 149 -4.85 5.99 -0.10
CA THR A 149 -4.49 4.63 -0.56
C THR A 149 -5.66 3.65 -0.49
N GLN A 150 -6.73 4.04 0.19
CA GLN A 150 -7.88 3.21 0.51
C GLN A 150 -9.15 3.68 -0.20
N THR A 151 -9.03 4.55 -1.21
CA THR A 151 -10.18 4.94 -2.02
C THR A 151 -10.60 3.82 -2.96
N GLY A 152 -11.89 3.47 -2.91
CA GLY A 152 -12.57 2.60 -3.86
C GLY A 152 -13.04 3.34 -5.12
N LEU A 153 -13.15 4.67 -5.07
CA LEU A 153 -13.50 5.50 -6.23
C LEU A 153 -12.28 5.70 -7.12
N ARG A 154 -12.22 4.95 -8.22
CA ARG A 154 -11.12 5.02 -9.19
C ARG A 154 -11.69 5.08 -10.59
N ALA A 155 -11.00 5.77 -11.48
CA ALA A 155 -11.39 5.84 -12.89
C ALA A 155 -10.18 5.61 -13.80
N PHE A 156 -10.41 4.96 -14.93
CA PHE A 156 -9.38 4.66 -15.92
C PHE A 156 -10.02 4.37 -17.28
N THR A 157 -9.21 4.47 -18.33
CA THR A 157 -9.59 4.09 -19.68
C THR A 157 -9.40 2.58 -19.90
N PRO A 158 -10.17 1.92 -20.79
CA PRO A 158 -10.16 0.46 -20.95
C PRO A 158 -8.79 -0.16 -21.29
N ASP A 159 -7.86 0.62 -21.84
CA ASP A 159 -6.48 0.18 -22.09
C ASP A 159 -5.74 -0.28 -20.81
N LEU A 160 -6.19 0.14 -19.63
CA LEU A 160 -5.65 -0.35 -18.35
C LEU A 160 -6.26 -1.67 -17.87
N ILE A 161 -7.33 -2.19 -18.48
CA ILE A 161 -7.96 -3.45 -18.05
C ILE A 161 -6.98 -4.64 -18.06
N PRO A 162 -6.19 -4.89 -19.13
CA PRO A 162 -5.23 -6.00 -19.13
C PRO A 162 -4.20 -5.88 -18.00
N PHE A 163 -3.75 -4.66 -17.70
CA PHE A 163 -2.87 -4.38 -16.58
C PHE A 163 -3.55 -4.74 -15.24
N LEU A 164 -4.76 -4.23 -15.01
CA LEU A 164 -5.51 -4.44 -13.77
C LEU A 164 -5.81 -5.92 -13.53
N LEU A 165 -6.17 -6.67 -14.57
CA LEU A 165 -6.38 -8.12 -14.49
C LEU A 165 -5.08 -8.88 -14.15
N SER A 166 -3.91 -8.36 -14.54
CA SER A 166 -2.60 -8.97 -14.23
C SER A 166 -2.12 -8.76 -12.79
N VAL A 167 -2.74 -7.85 -12.03
CA VAL A 167 -2.31 -7.55 -10.66
C VAL A 167 -2.72 -8.68 -9.71
N GLU A 168 -1.78 -9.16 -8.91
CA GLU A 168 -2.03 -10.18 -7.88
C GLU A 168 -2.93 -9.66 -6.75
N GLY A 169 -3.68 -10.58 -6.14
CA GLY A 169 -4.59 -10.29 -5.04
C GLY A 169 -6.04 -10.52 -5.45
N GLU A 170 -6.82 -11.04 -4.51
CA GLU A 170 -8.22 -11.43 -4.75
C GLU A 170 -9.17 -10.80 -3.72
N ARG A 171 -8.66 -10.29 -2.60
CA ARG A 171 -9.46 -9.57 -1.60
C ARG A 171 -9.06 -8.09 -1.56
N TYR A 172 -9.23 -7.41 -0.43
CA TYR A 172 -8.98 -5.98 -0.29
C TYR A 172 -7.52 -5.59 -0.57
N GLU A 173 -6.55 -6.50 -0.43
CA GLU A 173 -5.14 -6.24 -0.75
C GLU A 173 -4.90 -5.91 -2.23
N TYR A 174 -5.80 -6.34 -3.11
CA TYR A 174 -5.72 -6.09 -4.54
C TYR A 174 -5.59 -4.59 -4.84
N GLU A 175 -6.39 -3.77 -4.17
CA GLU A 175 -6.42 -2.33 -4.40
C GLU A 175 -5.09 -1.64 -4.06
N MET A 176 -4.43 -2.07 -2.99
CA MET A 176 -3.08 -1.61 -2.64
C MET A 176 -2.04 -2.14 -3.64
N ASN A 177 -2.15 -3.41 -4.05
CA ASN A 177 -1.27 -3.99 -5.06
C ASN A 177 -1.35 -3.24 -6.39
N VAL A 178 -2.54 -2.78 -6.80
CA VAL A 178 -2.70 -1.92 -7.99
C VAL A 178 -1.86 -0.65 -7.85
N LEU A 179 -1.94 0.07 -6.73
CA LEU A 179 -1.15 1.29 -6.51
C LEU A 179 0.36 1.04 -6.52
N LEU A 180 0.80 -0.08 -5.96
CA LEU A 180 2.21 -0.48 -5.96
C LEU A 180 2.69 -0.83 -7.36
N GLU A 181 1.88 -1.58 -8.12
CA GLU A 181 2.18 -1.96 -9.49
C GLU A 181 2.15 -0.76 -10.45
N CYS A 182 1.24 0.20 -10.25
CA CYS A 182 1.26 1.48 -10.97
C CYS A 182 2.58 2.23 -10.71
N SER A 183 3.01 2.32 -9.45
CA SER A 183 4.32 2.90 -9.11
C SER A 183 5.48 2.16 -9.76
N ARG A 184 5.44 0.82 -9.77
CA ARG A 184 6.52 -0.03 -10.30
C ARG A 184 6.62 0.03 -11.82
N ARG A 185 5.49 0.06 -12.52
CA ARG A 185 5.39 0.13 -14.00
C ARG A 185 5.36 1.57 -14.52
N GLU A 186 5.55 2.53 -13.63
CA GLU A 186 5.51 3.96 -13.91
C GLU A 186 4.20 4.45 -14.57
N ILE A 187 3.08 3.73 -14.36
CA ILE A 187 1.75 4.16 -14.76
C ILE A 187 1.38 5.44 -13.98
N PRO A 188 1.00 6.54 -14.65
CA PRO A 188 0.64 7.77 -13.98
C PRO A 188 -0.57 7.58 -13.05
N MET A 189 -0.52 8.21 -11.89
CA MET A 189 -1.68 8.31 -10.99
C MET A 189 -2.06 9.78 -10.84
N LYS A 190 -3.35 10.08 -10.95
CA LYS A 190 -3.91 11.43 -10.80
C LYS A 190 -4.92 11.43 -9.66
N GLU A 191 -4.93 12.49 -8.87
CA GLU A 191 -5.81 12.60 -7.70
C GLU A 191 -6.85 13.68 -7.96
N VAL A 192 -8.11 13.33 -7.78
CA VAL A 192 -9.24 14.25 -7.85
C VAL A 192 -9.85 14.34 -6.45
N PRO A 193 -9.90 15.53 -5.81
CA PRO A 193 -10.53 15.68 -4.51
C PRO A 193 -12.01 15.32 -4.54
N ILE A 194 -12.49 14.48 -3.63
CA ILE A 194 -13.91 14.07 -3.51
C ILE A 194 -14.48 14.37 -2.14
N GLN A 195 -15.81 14.54 -2.07
CA GLN A 195 -16.51 14.68 -0.82
C GLN A 195 -16.83 13.29 -0.25
N THR A 196 -16.66 13.11 1.06
CA THR A 196 -17.09 11.88 1.72
C THR A 196 -18.54 12.07 2.16
N ILE A 197 -19.45 11.25 1.62
CA ILE A 197 -20.83 11.21 2.14
C ILE A 197 -20.83 10.22 3.31
N TYR A 198 -21.02 10.74 4.53
CA TYR A 198 -21.26 9.92 5.72
C TYR A 198 -22.75 9.67 5.84
N LEU A 199 -23.20 8.44 5.58
CA LEU A 199 -24.57 8.02 5.88
C LEU A 199 -24.65 7.63 7.36
N ASP A 200 -25.57 8.26 8.09
CA ASP A 200 -25.81 7.98 9.51
C ASP A 200 -26.16 6.49 9.71
N GLY A 201 -25.29 5.76 10.41
CA GLY A 201 -25.57 4.37 10.84
C GLY A 201 -24.76 3.25 10.20
N ASN A 202 -23.75 3.52 9.36
CA ASN A 202 -23.03 2.43 8.68
C ASN A 202 -21.96 1.71 9.54
N SER A 203 -22.38 0.64 10.21
CA SER A 203 -21.55 -0.44 10.75
C SER A 203 -21.08 -1.45 9.68
N ALA A 204 -21.44 -1.27 8.41
CA ALA A 204 -21.22 -2.24 7.33
C ALA A 204 -19.87 -2.12 6.59
N SER A 205 -18.94 -1.27 7.03
CA SER A 205 -17.56 -1.33 6.53
C SER A 205 -16.84 -2.52 7.19
N HIS A 206 -17.00 -3.72 6.66
CA HIS A 206 -16.22 -4.93 7.00
C HIS A 206 -14.76 -4.83 6.52
N PHE A 207 -14.12 -3.68 6.72
CA PHE A 207 -12.74 -3.43 6.38
C PHE A 207 -11.85 -3.67 7.61
N ASN A 208 -11.13 -4.79 7.62
CA ASN A 208 -10.16 -5.11 8.67
C ASN A 208 -8.77 -4.62 8.24
N THR A 209 -8.53 -3.33 8.47
CA THR A 209 -7.35 -2.50 8.08
C THR A 209 -5.96 -3.16 8.22
N LEU A 210 -5.79 -4.12 9.13
CA LEU A 210 -4.48 -4.69 9.48
C LEU A 210 -4.11 -5.95 8.70
N ARG A 211 -5.09 -6.75 8.26
CA ARG A 211 -4.81 -8.02 7.56
C ARG A 211 -4.56 -7.81 6.07
N ASP A 212 -5.14 -6.74 5.52
CA ASP A 212 -5.32 -6.57 4.07
C ASP A 212 -4.18 -5.81 3.37
N SER A 213 -3.18 -5.29 4.09
CA SER A 213 -1.95 -4.76 3.47
C SER A 213 -0.77 -5.74 3.59
N PHE A 214 -1.06 -7.05 3.66
CA PHE A 214 -0.09 -8.11 3.93
C PHE A 214 1.16 -8.05 3.06
N ARG A 215 1.06 -7.68 1.77
CA ARG A 215 2.26 -7.64 0.89
C ARG A 215 3.24 -6.56 1.30
N VAL A 216 2.76 -5.37 1.67
CA VAL A 216 3.60 -4.24 2.09
C VAL A 216 4.06 -4.41 3.52
N TYR A 217 3.15 -4.85 4.40
CA TYR A 217 3.50 -5.25 5.75
C TYR A 217 4.53 -6.37 5.74
N ARG A 218 4.47 -7.34 4.81
CA ARG A 218 5.45 -8.42 4.71
C ARG A 218 6.87 -7.90 4.45
N GLU A 219 7.07 -6.86 3.65
CA GLU A 219 8.41 -6.28 3.47
C GLU A 219 8.91 -5.61 4.74
N ILE A 220 8.03 -4.86 5.43
CA ILE A 220 8.35 -4.21 6.71
C ILE A 220 8.57 -5.26 7.80
N PHE A 221 7.74 -6.29 7.89
CA PHE A 221 7.87 -7.41 8.82
C PHE A 221 9.12 -8.23 8.54
N LYS A 222 9.47 -8.48 7.27
CA LYS A 222 10.74 -9.14 6.94
C LYS A 222 11.94 -8.31 7.37
N PHE A 223 11.86 -7.00 7.25
CA PHE A 223 12.91 -6.10 7.74
C PHE A 223 12.92 -5.98 9.28
N ALA A 224 11.76 -5.96 9.93
CA ALA A 224 11.65 -5.97 11.38
C ALA A 224 12.21 -7.29 11.92
N ALA A 225 11.88 -8.42 11.29
CA ALA A 225 12.40 -9.74 11.61
C ALA A 225 13.91 -9.83 11.37
N SER A 226 14.45 -9.27 10.27
CA SER A 226 15.90 -9.23 10.05
C SER A 226 16.63 -8.39 11.10
N SER A 227 16.05 -7.25 11.47
CA SER A 227 16.57 -6.37 12.52
C SER A 227 16.52 -7.05 13.88
N PHE A 228 15.46 -7.82 14.17
CA PHE A 228 15.31 -8.60 15.39
C PHE A 228 16.30 -9.78 15.45
N ILE A 229 16.51 -10.49 14.34
CA ILE A 229 17.56 -11.50 14.23
C ILE A 229 18.93 -10.86 14.45
N GLY A 230 19.18 -9.66 13.89
CA GLY A 230 20.39 -8.89 14.14
C GLY A 230 20.57 -8.57 15.63
N PHE A 231 19.51 -8.16 16.32
CA PHE A 231 19.53 -7.91 17.77
C PHE A 231 19.85 -9.17 18.59
N ILE A 232 19.19 -10.30 18.30
CA ILE A 232 19.48 -11.58 18.98
C ILE A 232 20.93 -12.01 18.72
N THR A 233 21.41 -11.84 17.49
CA THR A 233 22.80 -12.13 17.12
C THR A 233 23.77 -11.26 17.90
N ASP A 234 23.51 -9.95 17.99
CA ASP A 234 24.33 -9.00 18.75
C ASP A 234 24.40 -9.42 20.22
N TYR A 235 23.25 -9.67 20.85
CA TYR A 235 23.17 -10.04 22.26
C TYR A 235 23.85 -11.40 22.54
N GLY A 236 23.62 -12.40 21.68
CA GLY A 236 24.20 -13.74 21.83
C GLY A 236 25.73 -13.73 21.67
N VAL A 237 26.22 -13.06 20.63
CA VAL A 237 27.67 -12.94 20.38
C VAL A 237 28.33 -12.10 21.48
N TYR A 238 27.71 -11.00 21.91
CA TYR A 238 28.20 -10.20 23.03
C TYR A 238 28.29 -11.04 24.31
N SER A 239 27.24 -11.78 24.66
CA SER A 239 27.20 -12.57 25.90
C SER A 239 28.28 -13.67 25.90
N LEU A 240 28.46 -14.34 24.76
CA LEU A 240 29.50 -15.36 24.60
C LEU A 240 30.90 -14.75 24.69
N LEU A 241 31.17 -13.66 23.97
CA LEU A 241 32.47 -13.01 23.98
C LEU A 241 32.77 -12.37 25.34
N ALA A 242 31.79 -11.76 25.99
CA ALA A 242 31.95 -11.20 27.33
C ALA A 242 32.35 -12.30 28.33
N TYR A 243 31.75 -13.48 28.25
CA TYR A 243 32.13 -14.64 29.05
C TYR A 243 33.57 -15.09 28.77
N LEU A 244 33.93 -15.24 27.48
CA LEU A 244 35.26 -15.70 27.08
C LEU A 244 36.38 -14.69 27.33
N THR A 245 36.06 -13.39 27.33
CA THR A 245 37.03 -12.29 27.51
C THR A 245 37.12 -11.81 28.96
N THR A 246 36.43 -12.46 29.90
CA THR A 246 36.49 -12.15 31.34
C THR A 246 37.94 -12.09 31.86
N GLY A 247 38.83 -12.93 31.33
CA GLY A 247 40.25 -12.97 31.70
C GLY A 247 41.10 -11.81 31.15
N LEU A 248 40.58 -10.98 30.25
CA LEU A 248 41.30 -9.84 29.65
C LEU A 248 41.15 -8.54 30.45
N GLY A 249 40.29 -8.50 31.49
CA GLY A 249 40.08 -7.31 32.31
C GLY A 249 39.38 -6.17 31.55
N ALA A 250 39.77 -4.92 31.83
CA ALA A 250 39.16 -3.71 31.26
C ALA A 250 38.95 -3.70 29.72
N PRO A 251 39.86 -4.23 28.87
CA PRO A 251 39.63 -4.29 27.43
C PRO A 251 38.67 -5.38 26.95
N GLY A 252 38.31 -6.38 27.77
CA GLY A 252 37.47 -7.51 27.34
C GLY A 252 36.04 -7.10 26.92
N ILE A 253 35.42 -6.21 27.70
CA ILE A 253 34.07 -5.68 27.44
C ILE A 253 33.99 -4.90 26.12
N PRO A 254 34.86 -3.90 25.84
CA PRO A 254 34.79 -3.16 24.58
C PRO A 254 35.11 -4.04 23.36
N ILE A 255 36.05 -4.99 23.46
CA ILE A 255 36.35 -5.94 22.38
C ILE A 255 35.12 -6.80 22.06
N SER A 256 34.44 -7.30 23.09
CA SER A 256 33.23 -8.12 22.95
C SER A 256 32.09 -7.36 22.29
N ASN A 257 31.87 -6.10 22.72
CA ASN A 257 30.83 -5.25 22.16
C ASN A 257 31.11 -4.88 20.69
N ILE A 258 32.32 -4.45 20.34
CA ILE A 258 32.67 -4.08 18.96
C ILE A 258 32.55 -5.30 18.03
N SER A 259 33.04 -6.46 18.47
CA SER A 259 32.99 -7.70 17.70
C SER A 259 31.55 -8.18 17.48
N ALA A 260 30.71 -8.15 18.52
CA ALA A 260 29.30 -8.49 18.43
C ALA A 260 28.55 -7.59 17.44
N ARG A 261 28.80 -6.28 17.49
CA ARG A 261 28.22 -5.29 16.58
C ARG A 261 28.63 -5.54 15.13
N ALA A 262 29.90 -5.86 14.89
CA ALA A 262 30.39 -6.17 13.55
C ALA A 262 29.72 -7.43 12.96
N VAL A 263 29.61 -8.50 13.76
CA VAL A 263 28.96 -9.76 13.36
C VAL A 263 27.47 -9.56 13.10
N SER A 264 26.77 -8.88 14.02
CA SER A 264 25.35 -8.56 13.87
C SER A 264 25.07 -7.73 12.62
N ALA A 265 25.89 -6.70 12.36
CA ALA A 265 25.79 -5.87 11.17
C ALA A 265 25.98 -6.68 9.88
N ALA A 266 26.93 -7.62 9.84
CA ALA A 266 27.16 -8.49 8.70
C ALA A 266 26.00 -9.46 8.43
N VAL A 267 25.43 -10.04 9.50
CA VAL A 267 24.25 -10.91 9.41
C VAL A 267 23.04 -10.12 8.92
N ASN A 268 22.77 -8.96 9.51
CA ASN A 268 21.64 -8.11 9.15
C ASN A 268 21.75 -7.61 7.70
N PHE A 269 22.95 -7.19 7.27
CA PHE A 269 23.23 -6.86 5.87
C PHE A 269 22.92 -8.02 4.92
N THR A 270 23.35 -9.24 5.26
CA THR A 270 23.17 -10.42 4.42
C THR A 270 21.69 -10.78 4.27
N ILE A 271 20.94 -10.77 5.37
CA ILE A 271 19.49 -11.02 5.37
C ILE A 271 18.76 -9.94 4.58
N ASN A 272 19.07 -8.66 4.82
CA ASN A 272 18.42 -7.55 4.12
C ASN A 272 18.67 -7.59 2.62
N ARG A 273 19.92 -7.87 2.21
CA ARG A 273 20.27 -7.96 0.80
C ARG A 273 19.61 -9.14 0.09
N LYS A 274 19.64 -10.35 0.67
CA LYS A 274 19.19 -11.59 0.02
C LYS A 274 17.68 -11.84 0.16
N LEU A 275 17.11 -11.57 1.33
CA LEU A 275 15.75 -11.99 1.69
C LEU A 275 14.74 -10.83 1.71
N VAL A 276 15.16 -9.64 2.15
CA VAL A 276 14.25 -8.47 2.27
C VAL A 276 14.17 -7.70 0.95
N PHE A 277 15.30 -7.23 0.41
CA PHE A 277 15.34 -6.32 -0.73
C PHE A 277 15.76 -6.96 -2.06
N LYS A 278 16.34 -8.18 -2.03
CA LYS A 278 16.80 -8.93 -3.23
C LYS A 278 17.63 -8.03 -4.17
N SER A 279 18.67 -7.41 -3.63
CA SER A 279 19.46 -6.39 -4.35
C SER A 279 20.52 -6.99 -5.29
N GLU A 280 20.63 -6.39 -6.48
CA GLU A 280 21.63 -6.70 -7.52
C GLU A 280 22.90 -5.82 -7.42
N VAL A 281 22.98 -4.94 -6.42
CA VAL A 281 24.14 -4.05 -6.22
C VAL A 281 25.37 -4.86 -5.78
N SER A 282 26.56 -4.40 -6.20
CA SER A 282 27.85 -4.98 -5.79
C SER A 282 27.94 -5.08 -4.25
N PRO A 283 28.32 -6.26 -3.70
CA PRO A 283 28.39 -6.49 -2.26
C PRO A 283 29.18 -5.43 -1.49
N VAL A 284 30.34 -5.04 -2.04
CA VAL A 284 31.31 -4.17 -1.38
C VAL A 284 30.76 -2.74 -1.25
N LYS A 285 30.16 -2.21 -2.32
CA LYS A 285 29.57 -0.88 -2.32
C LYS A 285 28.37 -0.78 -1.39
N ALA A 286 27.51 -1.80 -1.39
CA ALA A 286 26.34 -1.85 -0.51
C ALA A 286 26.77 -1.98 0.97
N ALA A 287 27.82 -2.75 1.27
CA ALA A 287 28.35 -2.87 2.63
C ALA A 287 28.89 -1.53 3.15
N ALA A 288 29.71 -0.82 2.35
CA ALA A 288 30.26 0.49 2.75
C ALA A 288 29.14 1.48 3.09
N GLN A 289 28.13 1.61 2.23
CA GLN A 289 27.00 2.51 2.48
C GLN A 289 26.16 2.09 3.70
N TYR A 290 26.00 0.79 3.94
CA TYR A 290 25.32 0.27 5.12
C TYR A 290 26.05 0.60 6.42
N PHE A 291 27.38 0.42 6.45
CA PHE A 291 28.18 0.77 7.62
C PHE A 291 28.20 2.27 7.89
N THR A 292 28.26 3.11 6.85
CA THR A 292 28.10 4.57 7.01
C THR A 292 26.74 4.93 7.60
N LEU A 293 25.66 4.33 7.09
CA LEU A 293 24.32 4.53 7.62
C LEU A 293 24.21 4.12 9.10
N ALA A 294 24.78 2.96 9.48
CA ALA A 294 24.78 2.48 10.86
C ALA A 294 25.50 3.45 11.81
N ALA A 295 26.64 4.01 11.40
CA ALA A 295 27.36 5.01 12.17
C ALA A 295 26.55 6.32 12.34
N CYS A 296 25.92 6.81 11.27
CA CYS A 296 25.05 7.99 11.34
C CYS A 296 23.83 7.77 12.24
N ILE A 297 23.21 6.59 12.20
CA ILE A 297 22.08 6.23 13.07
C ILE A 297 22.52 6.22 14.53
N LEU A 298 23.69 5.65 14.84
CA LEU A 298 24.20 5.60 16.21
C LEU A 298 24.37 7.01 16.78
N ALA A 299 25.06 7.89 16.04
CA ALA A 299 25.26 9.28 16.45
C ALA A 299 23.92 10.04 16.56
N GLY A 300 23.04 9.88 15.57
CA GLY A 300 21.73 10.53 15.54
C GLY A 300 20.81 10.09 16.68
N ASN A 301 20.82 8.80 17.04
CA ASN A 301 20.02 8.26 18.15
C ASN A 301 20.40 8.93 19.46
N THR A 302 21.71 9.03 19.74
CA THR A 302 22.21 9.72 20.94
C THR A 302 21.79 11.19 20.96
N LEU A 303 21.98 11.93 19.86
CA LEU A 303 21.65 13.36 19.79
C LEU A 303 20.15 13.63 19.94
N LEU A 304 19.31 12.88 19.21
CA LEU A 304 17.85 13.08 19.25
C LEU A 304 17.28 12.71 20.62
N LEU A 305 17.75 11.62 21.23
CA LEU A 305 17.31 11.22 22.55
C LEU A 305 17.69 12.26 23.61
N SER A 306 18.94 12.75 23.56
CA SER A 306 19.40 13.81 24.45
C SER A 306 18.58 15.08 24.29
N TYR A 307 18.27 15.48 23.06
CA TYR A 307 17.43 16.65 22.79
C TYR A 307 16.00 16.49 23.35
N LEU A 308 15.36 15.35 23.08
CA LEU A 308 14.00 15.08 23.55
C LEU A 308 13.90 15.08 25.09
N VAL A 309 14.90 14.51 25.77
CA VAL A 309 14.87 14.38 27.24
C VAL A 309 15.36 15.65 27.93
N ASN A 310 16.45 16.25 27.46
CA ASN A 310 17.11 17.35 28.17
C ASN A 310 16.56 18.72 27.78
N ASP A 311 16.23 18.94 26.50
CA ASP A 311 15.80 20.25 26.00
C ASP A 311 14.27 20.37 25.95
N LEU A 312 13.57 19.28 25.63
CA LEU A 312 12.09 19.25 25.56
C LEU A 312 11.41 18.67 26.79
N GLY A 313 12.16 18.13 27.76
CA GLY A 313 11.62 17.55 28.99
C GLY A 313 10.69 16.35 28.76
N ALA A 314 10.81 15.67 27.62
CA ALA A 314 9.95 14.53 27.30
C ALA A 314 10.24 13.35 28.24
N ASN A 315 9.20 12.56 28.53
CA ASN A 315 9.36 11.34 29.31
C ASN A 315 10.41 10.43 28.65
N ARG A 316 11.45 10.05 29.40
CA ARG A 316 12.59 9.25 28.90
C ARG A 316 12.20 7.97 28.17
N TYR A 317 11.13 7.29 28.61
CA TYR A 317 10.67 6.05 28.01
C TYR A 317 9.97 6.30 26.67
N LEU A 318 9.12 7.34 26.60
CA LEU A 318 8.47 7.77 25.36
C LEU A 318 9.48 8.32 24.35
N ALA A 319 10.43 9.14 24.81
CA ALA A 319 11.51 9.70 23.99
C ALA A 319 12.39 8.59 23.39
N LYS A 320 12.72 7.56 24.19
CA LYS A 320 13.47 6.39 23.71
C LYS A 320 12.69 5.65 22.63
N LEU A 321 11.41 5.36 22.86
CA LEU A 321 10.56 4.69 21.89
C LEU A 321 10.46 5.47 20.57
N LEU A 322 10.20 6.78 20.65
CA LEU A 322 10.12 7.66 19.47
C LEU A 322 11.43 7.71 18.69
N THR A 323 12.56 7.78 19.39
CA THR A 323 13.89 7.78 18.77
C THR A 323 14.16 6.48 18.02
N GLU A 324 13.87 5.33 18.63
CA GLU A 324 14.04 4.02 17.99
C GLU A 324 13.15 3.86 16.75
N VAL A 325 11.86 4.23 16.83
CA VAL A 325 10.93 4.17 15.69
C VAL A 325 11.39 5.08 14.56
N THR A 326 11.89 6.26 14.88
CA THR A 326 12.40 7.23 13.90
C THR A 326 13.59 6.66 13.15
N PHE A 327 14.61 6.19 13.86
CA PHE A 327 15.82 5.67 13.23
C PHE A 327 15.63 4.31 12.56
N PHE A 328 14.72 3.47 13.04
CA PHE A 328 14.28 2.27 12.31
C PHE A 328 13.70 2.64 10.95
N SER A 329 12.83 3.65 10.91
CA SER A 329 12.19 4.13 9.67
C SER A 329 13.23 4.74 8.71
N VAL A 330 14.13 5.59 9.21
CA VAL A 330 15.24 6.16 8.42
C VAL A 330 16.14 5.06 7.86
N SER A 331 16.52 4.09 8.69
CA SER A 331 17.35 2.95 8.30
C SER A 331 16.73 2.18 7.14
N TRP A 332 15.44 1.88 7.24
CA TRP A 332 14.72 1.16 6.21
C TRP A 332 14.62 1.96 4.90
N ILE A 333 14.32 3.26 4.96
CA ILE A 333 14.23 4.14 3.78
C ILE A 333 15.57 4.17 3.03
N VAL A 334 16.66 4.45 3.74
CA VAL A 334 17.98 4.57 3.13
C VAL A 334 18.42 3.23 2.57
N GLN A 335 18.19 2.14 3.31
CA GLN A 335 18.50 0.81 2.81
C GLN A 335 17.73 0.47 1.54
N LYS A 336 16.42 0.73 1.48
CA LYS A 336 15.59 0.39 0.32
C LYS A 336 15.91 1.24 -0.92
N PHE A 337 16.00 2.57 -0.77
CA PHE A 337 16.10 3.48 -1.93
C PHE A 337 17.51 3.89 -2.32
N VAL A 338 18.46 3.85 -1.38
CA VAL A 338 19.83 4.30 -1.62
C VAL A 338 20.77 3.11 -1.76
N ILE A 339 20.76 2.20 -0.78
CA ILE A 339 21.75 1.12 -0.68
C ILE A 339 21.39 -0.06 -1.58
N PHE A 340 20.13 -0.51 -1.51
CA PHE A 340 19.63 -1.71 -2.18
C PHE A 340 18.73 -1.40 -3.38
N ARG A 341 18.90 -0.22 -3.99
CA ARG A 341 18.14 0.19 -5.17
C ARG A 341 18.30 -0.84 -6.29
N LYS A 342 17.18 -1.42 -6.76
CA LYS A 342 17.20 -2.22 -8.00
C LYS A 342 17.61 -1.33 -9.17
N LYS A 343 18.48 -1.82 -10.06
CA LYS A 343 18.77 -1.13 -11.32
C LYS A 343 17.45 -0.87 -12.04
N ARG A 344 17.20 0.37 -12.44
CA ARG A 344 16.16 0.66 -13.44
C ARG A 344 16.48 -0.20 -14.67
N PRO A 345 15.49 -0.81 -15.34
CA PRO A 345 15.71 -1.27 -16.70
C PRO A 345 16.31 -0.09 -17.45
N ALA A 346 17.48 -0.27 -18.07
CA ALA A 346 18.02 0.76 -18.93
C ALA A 346 16.94 1.07 -19.97
N ASP A 347 16.62 2.35 -20.17
CA ASP A 347 15.85 2.78 -21.33
C ASP A 347 16.40 2.02 -22.53
N GLY A 348 15.54 1.18 -23.12
CA GLY A 348 15.88 0.49 -24.34
C GLY A 348 16.27 1.56 -25.34
N LYS A 349 17.56 1.58 -25.71
CA LYS A 349 18.00 2.25 -26.92
C LYS A 349 17.09 1.69 -28.02
N THR A 350 16.14 2.49 -28.47
CA THR A 350 15.44 2.33 -29.73
C THR A 350 16.49 2.45 -30.82
N GLY A 351 17.16 1.32 -31.08
CA GLY A 351 17.91 1.11 -32.30
C GLY A 351 16.89 1.01 -33.42
N VAL A 352 16.59 2.16 -34.02
CA VAL A 352 16.09 2.24 -35.39
C VAL A 352 17.17 1.57 -36.25
N ARG A 353 16.93 0.32 -36.64
CA ARG A 353 17.55 -0.25 -37.83
C ARG A 353 16.62 0.07 -38.98
N THR A 354 16.92 1.17 -39.66
CA THR A 354 16.70 1.27 -41.09
C THR A 354 17.56 0.21 -41.75
N GLU A 355 16.91 -0.77 -42.37
CA GLU A 355 17.22 -1.31 -43.70
C GLU A 355 16.02 -2.13 -44.18
#